data_AF-A0A8J7DT76-F1
#
_entry.id   AF-A0A8J7DT76-F1
#
_cell.length_a   1.000
_cell.length_b   1.000
_cell.length_c   1.000
_cell.angle_alpha   90.00
_cell.angle_beta   90.00
_cell.angle_gamma   90.00
#
_symmetry.space_group_name_H-M   'P 1'
#
loop_
_entity.id
_entity.type
_entity.pdbx_description
1 polymer ?
#
loop_
_entity_poly.entity_id
_entity_poly.type
_entity_poly.pdbx_seq_one_letter_code
_entity_poly.pdbx_strand_id
1 'polypeptide(L)' 'PAGSSQRRVVTDGDSTSVFEGPGTEFGFVRSVPNGSIVNVTGRTTGNWSELSDGNWIFSLWLEPI' A
#
# COMPACT_ATOMS: atom_id res chain seq x y z
N PRO A 1 17.30 8.15 9.02
CA PRO A 1 16.20 8.38 8.05
C PRO A 1 15.19 7.22 8.16
N ALA A 2 13.95 7.49 8.57
CA ALA A 2 12.94 6.46 8.82
C ALA A 2 12.77 5.61 7.55
N GLY A 3 13.17 4.35 7.63
CA GLY A 3 13.51 3.52 6.50
C GLY A 3 12.29 3.16 5.66
N SER A 4 12.36 3.45 4.37
CA SER A 4 11.46 2.80 3.42
C SER A 4 11.79 1.31 3.37
N SER A 5 10.75 0.47 3.47
CA SER A 5 10.88 -0.99 3.40
C SER A 5 10.10 -1.50 2.21
N GLN A 6 10.66 -2.50 1.51
CA GLN A 6 9.94 -3.18 0.45
C GLN A 6 8.91 -4.15 1.02
N ARG A 7 7.76 -4.22 0.36
CA ARG A 7 6.67 -5.16 0.64
C ARG A 7 6.16 -5.73 -0.66
N ARG A 8 5.79 -7.01 -0.64
CA ARG A 8 5.07 -7.65 -1.74
C ARG A 8 3.58 -7.43 -1.55
N VAL A 9 2.91 -7.01 -2.62
CA VAL A 9 1.45 -6.96 -2.68
C VAL A 9 0.94 -8.38 -2.91
N VAL A 10 0.15 -8.91 -1.98
CA VAL A 10 -0.51 -10.21 -2.07
C VAL A 10 -1.97 -10.03 -1.75
N THR A 11 -2.83 -10.27 -2.73
CA THR A 11 -4.27 -10.02 -2.67
C THR A 11 -5.05 -11.26 -3.14
N ASP A 12 -6.35 -11.33 -2.83
CA ASP A 12 -7.21 -12.42 -3.30
C ASP A 12 -7.69 -12.26 -4.76
N GLY A 13 -7.21 -11.23 -5.47
CA GLY A 13 -7.58 -10.93 -6.86
C GLY A 13 -6.41 -10.50 -7.73
N ASP A 14 -6.69 -9.91 -8.88
CA ASP A 14 -5.65 -9.50 -9.84
C ASP A 14 -4.87 -8.25 -9.40
N SER A 15 -5.50 -7.37 -8.61
CA SER A 15 -4.89 -6.12 -8.14
C SER A 15 -5.55 -5.59 -6.86
N THR A 16 -4.92 -4.59 -6.24
CA THR A 16 -5.51 -3.80 -5.15
C THR A 16 -5.43 -2.31 -5.43
N SER A 17 -6.30 -1.54 -4.79
CA SER A 17 -6.42 -0.11 -5.01
C SER A 17 -5.52 0.68 -4.08
N VAL A 18 -4.94 1.75 -4.62
CA VAL A 18 -4.17 2.76 -3.90
C VAL A 18 -4.98 4.06 -3.88
N PHE A 19 -5.01 4.70 -2.72
CA PHE A 19 -5.80 5.90 -2.46
C PHE A 19 -4.91 7.07 -1.99
N GLU A 20 -5.40 8.30 -2.13
CA GLU A 20 -4.69 9.51 -1.68
C GLU A 20 -4.60 9.63 -0.15
N GLY A 21 -5.38 8.84 0.59
CA GLY A 21 -5.40 8.82 2.06
C GLY A 21 -5.76 7.44 2.62
N PRO A 22 -5.69 7.27 3.95
CA PRO A 22 -5.88 5.99 4.63
C PRO A 22 -7.35 5.56 4.72
N GLY A 23 -7.99 5.33 3.56
CA GLY A 23 -9.40 4.97 3.47
C GLY A 23 -9.91 4.94 2.03
N THR A 24 -11.02 4.25 1.82
CA THR A 24 -11.71 4.22 0.51
C THR A 24 -12.55 5.48 0.26
N GLU A 25 -12.75 6.31 1.30
CA GLU A 25 -13.38 7.64 1.17
C GLU A 25 -12.46 8.68 0.51
N PHE A 26 -11.16 8.40 0.41
CA PHE A 26 -10.19 9.25 -0.29
C PHE A 26 -10.18 8.97 -1.80
N GLY A 27 -9.59 9.88 -2.57
CA GLY A 27 -9.48 9.74 -4.02
C GLY A 27 -8.73 8.46 -4.42
N PHE A 28 -9.28 7.71 -5.37
CA PHE A 28 -8.57 6.60 -6.00
C PHE A 28 -7.42 7.14 -6.87
N VAL A 29 -6.23 6.55 -6.72
CA VAL A 29 -5.02 6.94 -7.45
C VAL A 29 -4.71 5.95 -8.56
N ARG A 30 -4.53 4.67 -8.22
CA ARG A 30 -4.19 3.60 -9.17
C ARG A 30 -4.47 2.22 -8.61
N SER A 31 -4.50 1.23 -9.49
CA SER A 31 -4.47 -0.19 -9.12
C SER A 31 -3.03 -0.71 -9.16
N VAL A 32 -2.67 -1.53 -8.17
CA VAL A 32 -1.38 -2.22 -8.09
C VAL A 32 -1.62 -3.72 -8.28
N PRO A 33 -1.05 -4.34 -9.34
CA PRO A 33 -1.22 -5.76 -9.59
C PRO A 33 -0.70 -6.62 -8.44
N ASN A 34 -1.35 -7.77 -8.23
CA ASN A 34 -0.89 -8.79 -7.30
C ASN A 34 0.53 -9.27 -7.66
N GLY A 35 1.36 -9.50 -6.65
CA GLY A 35 2.77 -9.85 -6.79
C GLY A 35 3.71 -8.66 -6.99
N SER A 36 3.18 -7.43 -7.17
CA SER A 36 4.01 -6.23 -7.29
C SER A 36 4.81 -5.95 -6.02
N ILE A 37 5.97 -5.31 -6.17
CA ILE A 37 6.76 -4.82 -5.03
C ILE A 37 6.52 -3.33 -4.86
N VAL A 38 6.15 -2.92 -3.66
CA VAL A 38 5.95 -1.52 -3.28
C VAL A 38 6.89 -1.14 -2.14
N ASN A 39 7.27 0.14 -2.09
CA ASN A 39 8.03 0.69 -0.98
C ASN A 39 7.05 1.36 -0.02
N VAL A 40 7.09 0.98 1.25
CA VAL A 40 6.32 1.62 2.33
C VAL A 40 7.23 2.48 3.19
N THR A 41 6.72 3.57 3.75
CA THR A 41 7.49 4.47 4.63
C THR A 41 7.59 3.94 6.07
N GLY A 42 6.84 2.88 6.40
CA GLY A 42 6.65 2.38 7.76
C GLY A 42 5.56 3.12 8.54
N ARG A 43 4.98 4.19 7.99
CA ARG A 43 3.81 4.86 8.56
C ARG A 43 2.55 4.06 8.26
N THR A 44 1.72 3.90 9.27
CA THR A 44 0.42 3.21 9.18
C THR A 44 -0.67 4.04 9.83
N THR A 45 -1.89 3.91 9.35
CA THR A 45 -3.08 4.55 9.92
C THR A 45 -4.25 3.61 9.73
N GLY A 46 -4.79 3.11 10.85
CA GLY A 46 -5.79 2.02 10.82
C GLY A 46 -5.25 0.81 10.06
N ASN A 47 -6.01 0.37 9.05
CA ASN A 47 -5.65 -0.77 8.19
C ASN A 47 -4.88 -0.36 6.92
N TRP A 48 -4.30 0.85 6.88
CA TRP A 48 -3.60 1.38 5.72
C TRP A 48 -2.13 1.64 6.01
N SER A 49 -1.29 1.41 5.00
CA SER A 49 0.14 1.71 5.02
C SER A 49 0.46 2.77 3.99
N GLU A 50 1.28 3.74 4.38
CA GLU A 50 1.74 4.79 3.48
C GLU A 50 2.87 4.26 2.60
N LEU A 51 2.69 4.41 1.29
CA LEU A 51 3.68 4.16 0.26
C LEU A 51 4.70 5.32 0.21
N SER A 52 5.89 5.06 -0.33
CA SER A 52 6.94 6.08 -0.46
C SER A 52 6.56 7.29 -1.30
N ASP A 53 5.50 7.18 -2.11
CA ASP A 53 4.97 8.27 -2.94
C ASP A 53 3.84 9.07 -2.25
N GLY A 54 3.58 8.82 -0.96
CA GLY A 54 2.58 9.52 -0.16
C GLY A 54 1.16 8.97 -0.27
N ASN A 55 0.96 7.96 -1.13
CA ASN A 55 -0.33 7.30 -1.28
C ASN A 55 -0.49 6.14 -0.29
N TRP A 56 -1.69 5.58 -0.22
CA TRP A 56 -2.06 4.60 0.80
C TRP A 56 -2.59 3.31 0.18
N ILE A 57 -2.12 2.19 0.72
CA ILE A 57 -2.52 0.84 0.32
C ILE A 57 -3.00 0.07 1.55
N PHE A 58 -3.92 -0.86 1.36
CA PHE A 58 -4.47 -1.64 2.46
C PHE A 58 -3.40 -2.60 3.01
N SER A 59 -3.08 -2.47 4.29
CA SER A 59 -1.96 -3.14 4.97
C SER A 59 -2.07 -4.66 4.96
N LEU A 60 -3.30 -5.20 4.94
CA LEU A 60 -3.52 -6.65 4.89
C LEU A 60 -2.91 -7.30 3.66
N TRP A 61 -2.77 -6.54 2.57
CA TRP A 61 -2.19 -7.03 1.32
C TRP A 61 -0.66 -6.92 1.26
N LEU A 62 0.01 -6.51 2.34
CA LEU A 62 1.44 -6.24 2.33
C LEU A 62 2.22 -7.27 3.13
N GLU A 63 2.85 -8.20 2.42
CA GLU A 63 3.75 -9.18 3.00
C GLU A 63 5.20 -8.67 3.01
N PRO A 64 5.97 -8.94 4.09
CA PRO A 64 7.41 -8.70 4.09
C PRO A 64 8.09 -9.55 3.02
N ILE A 65 9.17 -9.03 2.44
CA ILE A 65 10.07 -9.78 1.56
C ILE A 65 11.24 -10.40 2.33
#